data_AF-A0A412LS63-F1
#
_entry.id   AF-A0A412LS63-F1
#
_cell.length_a   1.000
_cell.length_b   1.000
_cell.length_c   1.000
_cell.angle_alpha   90.00
_cell.angle_beta   90.00
_cell.angle_gamma   90.00
#
_symmetry.space_group_name_H-M   'P 1'
#
loop_
_entity.id
_entity.type
_entity.pdbx_description
1 polymer ?
#
loop_
_entity_poly.entity_id
_entity_poly.type
_entity_poly.pdbx_seq_one_letter_code
_entity_poly.pdbx_strand_id
1 'polypeptide(L)'
;MLRLYFENNKPSSDLNSNNIFEADSLPIPGRKEYSCLGEVVEEFVSNWDHIMDTIDRIIKKNTLLYQEHSDTDHSDMDSHCDDFYAFDWGDGYTVYIYKYRVEMGIIVSLTKEFVLEDGGDDMTIGLIHPDNADEFQLAFFTRPFLECFSDSTKYGEDLFFSILSCNGYISKCSGEVRWLFSEGLAFGYKYCKFYVFDRFTDQIKYQGEELTDDMKKELDNRLWNTEW
;
A
#
# COMPACT_ATOMS: atom_id res chain seq x y z
N MET A 1 -14.18 -20.93 -19.80
CA MET A 1 -14.84 -19.98 -18.87
C MET A 1 -14.02 -18.70 -18.97
N LEU A 2 -14.61 -17.61 -19.44
CA LEU A 2 -13.91 -16.39 -19.88
C LEU A 2 -13.13 -15.76 -18.71
N ARG A 3 -11.81 -15.60 -18.87
CA ARG A 3 -10.98 -14.67 -18.11
C ARG A 3 -11.33 -13.26 -18.57
N LEU A 4 -11.88 -12.43 -17.70
CA LEU A 4 -11.96 -10.99 -17.94
C LEU A 4 -10.58 -10.42 -17.62
N TYR A 5 -9.77 -10.24 -18.67
CA TYR A 5 -8.62 -9.35 -18.64
C TYR A 5 -9.15 -7.94 -18.42
N PHE A 6 -8.73 -7.28 -17.34
CA PHE A 6 -8.83 -5.82 -17.27
C PHE A 6 -7.79 -5.24 -18.25
N GLU A 7 -8.14 -5.18 -19.53
CA GLU A 7 -7.56 -4.17 -20.41
C GLU A 7 -8.12 -2.82 -19.96
N ASN A 8 -7.42 -2.12 -19.07
CA ASN A 8 -7.64 -0.69 -18.90
C ASN A 8 -6.95 0.07 -20.06
N ASN A 9 -7.43 -0.21 -21.27
CA ASN A 9 -7.25 0.59 -22.48
C ASN A 9 -8.29 1.72 -22.51
N LYS A 10 -8.28 2.58 -21.49
CA LYS A 10 -8.82 3.93 -21.60
C LYS A 10 -7.80 4.90 -21.00
N PRO A 11 -7.02 5.61 -21.83
CA PRO A 11 -6.30 6.78 -21.32
C PRO A 11 -7.39 7.76 -20.89
N SER A 12 -7.39 8.23 -19.64
CA SER A 12 -8.13 9.44 -19.31
C SER A 12 -7.53 10.54 -20.20
N SER A 13 -8.31 10.94 -21.19
CA SER A 13 -7.82 11.51 -22.44
C SER A 13 -7.51 13.00 -22.33
N ASP A 14 -6.79 13.42 -21.28
CA ASP A 14 -6.14 14.73 -21.17
C ASP A 14 -4.96 14.76 -20.18
N LEU A 15 -4.70 13.69 -19.43
CA LEU A 15 -3.47 13.53 -18.66
C LEU A 15 -2.47 12.71 -19.49
N ASN A 16 -1.72 13.40 -20.35
CA ASN A 16 -0.43 12.87 -20.79
C ASN A 16 0.44 12.72 -19.52
N SER A 17 0.39 11.53 -18.91
CA SER A 17 1.13 11.12 -17.72
C SER A 17 2.62 11.45 -17.81
N ASN A 18 3.14 11.53 -19.02
CA ASN A 18 4.55 11.81 -19.30
C ASN A 18 5.00 13.26 -19.10
N ASN A 19 4.09 14.22 -18.81
CA ASN A 19 4.45 15.66 -18.76
C ASN A 19 4.15 16.38 -17.44
N ILE A 20 3.64 15.71 -16.40
CA ILE A 20 3.32 16.36 -15.11
C ILE A 20 4.39 16.10 -14.04
N PHE A 21 5.11 14.99 -14.16
CA PHE A 21 6.09 14.54 -13.19
C PHE A 21 7.42 14.30 -13.90
N GLU A 22 8.34 15.26 -13.84
CA GLU A 22 9.75 14.95 -14.04
C GLU A 22 10.25 14.46 -12.67
N ALA A 23 10.60 13.17 -12.58
CA ALA A 23 11.23 12.64 -11.38
C ALA A 23 12.58 13.34 -11.19
N ASP A 24 12.70 14.11 -10.11
CA ASP A 24 13.96 14.75 -9.73
C ASP A 24 14.91 13.72 -9.09
N SER A 25 16.21 14.01 -9.10
CA SER A 25 17.22 13.12 -8.54
C SER A 25 17.00 12.88 -7.05
N LEU A 26 16.93 11.60 -6.65
CA LEU A 26 16.79 11.21 -5.24
C LEU A 26 17.99 11.67 -4.38
N PRO A 27 17.76 12.10 -3.13
CA PRO A 27 18.83 12.38 -2.17
C PRO A 27 19.78 11.20 -1.97
N ILE A 28 19.22 9.99 -1.88
CA ILE A 28 19.96 8.73 -1.85
C ILE A 28 19.51 7.90 -3.06
N PRO A 29 20.40 7.61 -4.03
CA PRO A 29 20.06 6.79 -5.18
C PRO A 29 19.82 5.34 -4.77
N GLY A 30 18.94 4.67 -5.51
CA GLY A 30 18.66 3.25 -5.33
C GLY A 30 19.87 2.37 -5.59
N ARG A 31 19.85 1.18 -4.98
CA ARG A 31 20.81 0.11 -5.24
C ARG A 31 20.15 -1.00 -6.04
N LYS A 32 20.96 -1.72 -6.81
CA LYS A 32 20.50 -2.91 -7.52
C LYS A 32 20.10 -4.03 -6.56
N GLU A 33 20.91 -4.25 -5.53
CA GLU A 33 20.74 -5.27 -4.50
C GLU A 33 21.14 -4.66 -3.15
N TYR A 34 20.50 -5.11 -2.07
CA TYR A 34 20.72 -4.64 -0.71
C TYR A 34 21.23 -5.78 0.18
N SER A 35 22.16 -5.49 1.07
CA SER A 35 22.71 -6.51 1.97
C SER A 35 21.75 -6.88 3.10
N CYS A 36 20.83 -5.99 3.45
CA CYS A 36 19.78 -6.24 4.46
C CYS A 36 18.62 -5.23 4.37
N LEU A 37 17.50 -5.58 5.01
CA LEU A 37 16.32 -4.71 5.16
C LEU A 37 16.63 -3.35 5.82
N GLY A 38 17.69 -3.28 6.64
CA GLY A 38 18.10 -2.05 7.29
C GLY A 38 18.60 -0.98 6.31
N GLU A 39 19.34 -1.38 5.27
CA GLU A 39 19.82 -0.45 4.23
C GLU A 39 18.67 0.11 3.40
N VAL A 40 17.70 -0.74 3.07
CA VAL A 40 16.49 -0.33 2.33
C VAL A 40 15.71 0.70 3.14
N VAL A 41 15.56 0.49 4.45
CA VAL A 41 14.85 1.43 5.33
C VAL A 41 15.57 2.76 5.44
N GLU A 42 16.91 2.73 5.55
CA GLU A 42 17.70 3.96 5.61
C GLU A 42 17.51 4.81 4.34
N GLU A 43 17.57 4.18 3.17
CA GLU A 43 17.29 4.85 1.89
C GLU A 43 15.83 5.34 1.82
N PHE A 44 14.87 4.47 2.12
CA PHE A 44 13.44 4.77 2.05
C PHE A 44 13.06 5.97 2.92
N VAL A 45 13.49 5.98 4.19
CA VAL A 45 13.22 7.09 5.11
C VAL A 45 13.96 8.36 4.69
N SER A 46 15.20 8.25 4.21
CA SER A 46 15.98 9.43 3.79
C SER A 46 15.40 10.12 2.56
N ASN A 47 14.73 9.35 1.69
CA ASN A 47 14.08 9.88 0.49
C ASN A 47 12.63 10.33 0.71
N TRP A 48 12.01 9.93 1.82
CA TRP A 48 10.58 10.12 2.08
C TRP A 48 10.13 11.58 1.95
N ASP A 49 10.71 12.48 2.74
CA ASP A 49 10.31 13.90 2.77
C ASP A 49 10.49 14.56 1.40
N HIS A 50 11.58 14.22 0.69
CA HIS A 50 11.84 14.76 -0.63
C HIS A 50 10.78 14.36 -1.66
N ILE A 51 10.43 13.07 -1.69
CA ILE A 51 9.40 12.56 -2.60
C ILE A 51 8.04 13.16 -2.21
N MET A 52 7.67 13.10 -0.93
CA MET A 52 6.36 13.57 -0.45
C MET A 52 6.17 15.07 -0.62
N ASP A 53 7.18 15.91 -0.38
CA ASP A 53 7.12 17.36 -0.64
C ASP A 53 6.89 17.67 -2.12
N THR A 54 7.50 16.86 -3.00
CA THR A 54 7.32 17.02 -4.44
C THR A 54 5.91 16.61 -4.86
N ILE A 55 5.41 15.49 -4.34
CA ILE A 55 4.04 15.04 -4.60
C ILE A 55 3.01 16.05 -4.05
N ASP A 56 3.20 16.58 -2.85
CA ASP A 56 2.33 17.62 -2.27
C ASP A 56 2.30 18.88 -3.16
N ARG A 57 3.46 19.34 -3.64
CA ARG A 57 3.53 20.46 -4.61
C ARG A 57 2.77 20.15 -5.89
N ILE A 58 2.86 18.93 -6.40
CA ILE A 58 2.20 18.52 -7.64
C ILE A 58 0.69 18.44 -7.44
N ILE A 59 0.23 17.84 -6.33
CA ILE A 59 -1.18 17.81 -5.96
C ILE A 59 -1.72 19.23 -5.85
N LYS A 60 -1.03 20.13 -5.12
CA LYS A 60 -1.43 21.54 -4.97
C LYS A 60 -1.50 22.27 -6.32
N LYS A 61 -0.55 22.05 -7.22
CA LYS A 61 -0.54 22.68 -8.55
C LYS A 61 -1.70 22.20 -9.44
N ASN A 62 -2.15 20.96 -9.25
CA ASN A 62 -3.21 20.33 -10.03
C ASN A 62 -4.54 20.22 -9.26
N THR A 63 -4.73 21.00 -8.19
CA THR A 63 -5.91 20.94 -7.31
C THR A 63 -7.23 20.98 -8.09
N LEU A 64 -7.33 21.85 -9.11
CA LEU A 64 -8.54 21.99 -9.93
C LEU A 64 -8.85 20.72 -10.73
N LEU A 65 -7.83 20.00 -11.20
CA LEU A 65 -8.00 18.77 -11.96
C LEU A 65 -8.51 17.63 -11.07
N TYR A 66 -7.98 17.51 -9.84
CA TYR A 66 -8.49 16.56 -8.84
C TYR A 66 -9.87 16.94 -8.26
N GLN A 67 -10.27 18.21 -8.39
CA GLN A 67 -11.63 18.67 -8.06
C GLN A 67 -12.61 18.37 -9.19
N GLU A 68 -12.31 18.76 -10.43
CA GLU A 68 -13.18 18.54 -11.59
C GLU A 68 -13.41 17.05 -11.88
N HIS A 69 -12.40 16.19 -11.71
CA HIS A 69 -12.58 14.75 -11.88
C HIS A 69 -13.51 14.15 -10.82
N SER A 70 -13.40 14.62 -9.58
CA SER A 70 -14.26 14.20 -8.47
C SER A 70 -15.71 14.64 -8.60
N ASP A 71 -15.98 15.69 -9.35
CA ASP A 71 -17.34 16.16 -9.64
C ASP A 71 -18.01 15.34 -10.78
N THR A 72 -17.28 14.39 -11.38
CA THR A 72 -17.79 13.50 -12.44
C THR A 72 -18.50 12.28 -11.82
N ASP A 73 -19.58 11.80 -12.44
CA ASP A 73 -20.35 10.65 -11.92
C ASP A 73 -19.65 9.32 -12.21
N HIS A 74 -19.00 8.76 -11.18
CA HIS A 74 -18.30 7.46 -11.21
C HIS A 74 -19.21 6.30 -10.76
N SER A 75 -20.46 6.28 -11.20
CA SER A 75 -21.44 5.25 -10.81
C SER A 75 -21.17 3.85 -11.40
N ASP A 76 -20.22 3.75 -12.34
CA ASP A 76 -19.74 2.54 -12.99
C ASP A 76 -18.42 1.98 -12.40
N MET A 77 -17.78 2.69 -11.46
CA MET A 77 -16.60 2.21 -10.71
C MET A 77 -16.99 1.57 -9.36
N ASP A 78 -16.16 0.63 -8.90
CA ASP A 78 -16.34 -0.09 -7.63
C ASP A 78 -16.51 0.89 -6.46
N SER A 79 -17.35 0.56 -5.47
CA SER A 79 -18.03 1.50 -4.54
C SER A 79 -17.16 2.35 -3.60
N HIS A 80 -15.83 2.35 -3.74
CA HIS A 80 -14.88 2.92 -2.78
C HIS A 80 -13.83 3.88 -3.38
N CYS A 81 -13.71 4.00 -4.71
CA CYS A 81 -12.63 4.77 -5.34
C CYS A 81 -13.15 5.65 -6.48
N ASP A 82 -12.83 6.95 -6.44
CA ASP A 82 -13.16 7.91 -7.52
C ASP A 82 -12.00 8.07 -8.51
N ASP A 83 -10.75 7.97 -8.04
CA ASP A 83 -9.54 8.23 -8.82
C ASP A 83 -8.35 7.43 -8.28
N PHE A 84 -7.55 6.85 -9.19
CA PHE A 84 -6.33 6.13 -8.87
C PHE A 84 -5.22 6.44 -9.89
N TYR A 85 -4.05 6.83 -9.40
CA TYR A 85 -2.84 7.05 -10.20
C TYR A 85 -1.65 6.36 -9.52
N ALA A 86 -0.99 5.46 -10.24
CA ALA A 86 0.34 4.95 -9.90
C ALA A 86 1.39 5.68 -10.73
N PHE A 87 2.41 6.21 -10.07
CA PHE A 87 3.52 6.90 -10.69
C PHE A 87 4.83 6.19 -10.36
N ASP A 88 5.48 5.66 -11.38
CA ASP A 88 6.86 5.18 -11.28
C ASP A 88 7.79 6.38 -11.13
N TRP A 89 8.38 6.52 -9.94
CA TRP A 89 9.34 7.57 -9.63
C TRP A 89 10.75 7.21 -10.13
N GLY A 90 11.01 5.94 -10.40
CA GLY A 90 12.35 5.41 -10.67
C GLY A 90 13.03 4.85 -9.41
N ASP A 91 14.15 4.15 -9.61
CA ASP A 91 14.90 3.45 -8.54
C ASP A 91 14.03 2.48 -7.71
N GLY A 92 13.02 1.89 -8.34
CA GLY A 92 12.06 0.97 -7.72
C GLY A 92 10.99 1.66 -6.87
N TYR A 93 10.97 3.00 -6.80
CA TYR A 93 9.93 3.72 -6.08
C TYR A 93 8.66 3.87 -6.92
N THR A 94 7.51 3.62 -6.28
CA THR A 94 6.21 3.92 -6.86
C THR A 94 5.36 4.72 -5.89
N VAL A 95 4.80 5.82 -6.37
CA VAL A 95 3.85 6.67 -5.64
C VAL A 95 2.45 6.33 -6.11
N TYR A 96 1.57 6.01 -5.16
CA TYR A 96 0.15 5.80 -5.39
C TYR A 96 -0.62 7.00 -4.85
N ILE A 97 -1.42 7.62 -5.69
CA ILE A 97 -2.33 8.71 -5.33
C ILE A 97 -3.75 8.21 -5.55
N TYR A 98 -4.57 8.27 -4.52
CA TYR A 98 -5.97 7.87 -4.62
C TYR A 98 -6.89 8.83 -3.87
N LYS A 99 -8.13 8.93 -4.37
CA LYS A 99 -9.17 9.77 -3.78
C LYS A 99 -10.37 8.93 -3.39
N TYR A 100 -10.81 9.09 -2.15
CA TYR A 100 -11.98 8.38 -1.62
C TYR A 100 -13.27 9.14 -1.92
N ARG A 101 -14.35 8.44 -2.26
CA ARG A 101 -15.63 9.06 -2.66
C ARG A 101 -16.36 9.79 -1.53
N VAL A 102 -16.17 9.30 -0.31
CA VAL A 102 -16.92 9.76 0.87
C VAL A 102 -16.17 10.84 1.65
N GLU A 103 -14.86 10.93 1.46
CA GLU A 103 -13.99 11.89 2.11
C GLU A 103 -13.24 12.65 1.02
N MET A 104 -13.37 13.97 0.94
CA MET A 104 -12.59 14.79 0.00
C MET A 104 -11.08 14.85 0.35
N GLY A 105 -10.50 13.76 0.84
CA GLY A 105 -9.08 13.57 1.12
C GLY A 105 -8.41 12.84 -0.03
N ILE A 106 -7.30 13.42 -0.52
CA ILE A 106 -6.34 12.69 -1.34
C ILE A 106 -5.43 11.94 -0.38
N ILE A 107 -5.27 10.64 -0.62
CA ILE A 107 -4.33 9.82 0.13
C ILE A 107 -3.19 9.44 -0.80
N VAL A 108 -1.98 9.46 -0.25
CA VAL A 108 -0.74 9.19 -0.97
C VAL A 108 -0.01 8.08 -0.22
N SER A 109 0.37 7.04 -0.97
CA SER A 109 1.19 5.94 -0.48
C SER A 109 2.48 5.88 -1.29
N LEU A 110 3.61 5.67 -0.63
CA LEU A 110 4.90 5.46 -1.27
C LEU A 110 5.36 4.05 -0.98
N THR A 111 5.88 3.40 -2.02
CA THR A 111 6.49 2.07 -1.91
C THR A 111 7.83 2.04 -2.61
N LYS A 112 8.61 1.02 -2.30
CA LYS A 112 9.83 0.71 -3.04
C LYS A 112 9.97 -0.80 -3.21
N GLU A 113 10.11 -1.25 -4.44
CA GLU A 113 10.55 -2.60 -4.79
C GLU A 113 12.08 -2.71 -4.69
N PHE A 114 12.57 -3.81 -4.13
CA PHE A 114 14.00 -4.07 -3.95
C PHE A 114 14.30 -5.57 -3.86
N VAL A 115 15.58 -5.91 -4.01
CA VAL A 115 16.09 -7.28 -3.92
C VAL A 115 17.21 -7.36 -2.89
N LEU A 116 17.28 -8.46 -2.14
CA LEU A 116 18.38 -8.73 -1.22
C LEU A 116 19.52 -9.53 -1.90
N GLU A 117 20.76 -9.25 -1.51
CA GLU A 117 21.96 -9.92 -2.05
C GLU A 117 22.00 -11.44 -1.81
N ASP A 118 21.19 -11.95 -0.87
CA ASP A 118 21.08 -13.38 -0.57
C ASP A 118 20.33 -14.17 -1.65
N GLY A 119 19.82 -13.49 -2.68
CA GLY A 119 19.11 -14.08 -3.80
C GLY A 119 17.67 -14.46 -3.47
N GLY A 120 17.10 -13.86 -2.42
CA GLY A 120 15.67 -13.95 -2.13
C GLY A 120 14.80 -13.31 -3.23
N ASP A 121 13.49 -13.60 -3.17
CA ASP A 121 12.50 -13.01 -4.06
C ASP A 121 12.44 -11.48 -3.90
N ASP A 122 11.95 -10.80 -4.93
CA ASP A 122 11.67 -9.37 -4.89
C ASP A 122 10.72 -9.06 -3.71
N MET A 123 11.00 -7.95 -3.03
CA MET A 123 10.24 -7.47 -1.88
C MET A 123 9.86 -6.01 -2.07
N THR A 124 8.73 -5.62 -1.47
CA THR A 124 8.26 -4.24 -1.49
C THR A 124 8.16 -3.71 -0.07
N ILE A 125 8.72 -2.52 0.18
CA ILE A 125 8.53 -1.78 1.44
C ILE A 125 7.41 -0.76 1.28
N GLY A 126 6.62 -0.58 2.34
CA GLY A 126 5.59 0.47 2.43
C GLY A 126 5.21 0.80 3.87
N LEU A 127 4.33 1.79 4.04
CA LEU A 127 3.76 2.15 5.35
C LEU A 127 2.34 1.62 5.50
N ILE A 128 2.11 0.86 6.57
CA ILE A 128 0.77 0.46 7.00
C ILE A 128 0.28 1.36 8.13
N HIS A 129 -1.04 1.51 8.26
CA HIS A 129 -1.67 2.26 9.33
C HIS A 129 -2.67 1.38 10.11
N PRO A 130 -2.20 0.66 11.14
CA PRO A 130 -3.08 -0.07 12.03
C PRO A 130 -3.76 0.89 13.00
N ASP A 131 -5.09 0.80 13.13
CA ASP A 131 -5.93 1.60 14.03
C ASP A 131 -5.57 1.42 15.51
N ASN A 132 -4.92 0.30 15.86
CA ASN A 132 -4.42 0.03 17.21
C ASN A 132 -2.94 0.40 17.40
N ALA A 133 -2.36 1.18 16.48
CA ALA A 133 -1.03 1.77 16.60
C ALA A 133 -1.11 3.30 16.58
N ASP A 134 -0.24 3.96 17.34
CA ASP A 134 -0.22 5.43 17.42
C ASP A 134 0.40 6.09 16.17
N GLU A 135 1.19 5.33 15.41
CA GLU A 135 1.94 5.81 14.24
C GLU A 135 1.95 4.78 13.11
N PHE A 136 2.15 5.26 11.88
CA PHE A 136 2.42 4.42 10.71
C PHE A 136 3.57 3.44 10.99
N GLN A 137 3.47 2.23 10.44
CA GLN A 137 4.47 1.19 10.63
C GLN A 137 5.09 0.83 9.28
N LEU A 138 6.42 0.79 9.23
CA LEU A 138 7.13 0.23 8.07
C LEU A 138 6.91 -1.29 8.02
N ALA A 139 6.48 -1.75 6.86
CA ALA A 139 6.22 -3.15 6.58
C ALA A 139 6.85 -3.54 5.24
N PHE A 140 7.23 -4.81 5.15
CA PHE A 140 7.74 -5.44 3.95
C PHE A 140 6.77 -6.51 3.48
N PHE A 141 6.62 -6.60 2.16
CA PHE A 141 5.73 -7.54 1.49
C PHE A 141 6.57 -8.37 0.53
N THR A 142 6.49 -9.69 0.67
CA THR A 142 7.18 -10.60 -0.24
C THR A 142 6.38 -10.76 -1.53
N ARG A 143 7.04 -11.13 -2.64
CA ARG A 143 6.35 -11.48 -3.89
C ARG A 143 5.24 -12.53 -3.72
N PRO A 144 5.45 -13.66 -3.01
CA PRO A 144 4.38 -14.64 -2.79
C PRO A 144 3.14 -14.07 -2.06
N PHE A 145 3.34 -13.14 -1.12
CA PHE A 145 2.22 -12.44 -0.47
C PHE A 145 1.39 -11.65 -1.49
N LEU A 146 2.05 -10.83 -2.32
CA LEU A 146 1.40 -9.95 -3.29
C LEU A 146 0.70 -10.74 -4.41
N GLU A 147 1.30 -11.84 -4.84
CA GLU A 147 0.70 -12.77 -5.80
C GLU A 147 -0.55 -13.43 -5.20
N CYS A 148 -0.45 -13.95 -3.97
CA CYS A 148 -1.59 -14.55 -3.29
C CYS A 148 -2.72 -13.52 -3.09
N PHE A 149 -2.40 -12.28 -2.71
CA PHE A 149 -3.39 -11.21 -2.60
C PHE A 149 -4.09 -10.95 -3.93
N SER A 150 -3.32 -10.84 -5.01
CA SER A 150 -3.84 -10.55 -6.34
C SER A 150 -4.71 -11.68 -6.89
N ASP A 151 -4.36 -12.93 -6.58
CA ASP A 151 -5.12 -14.12 -6.99
C ASP A 151 -6.40 -14.32 -6.16
N SER A 152 -6.35 -14.02 -4.86
CA SER A 152 -7.47 -14.21 -3.93
C SER A 152 -8.49 -13.08 -3.97
N THR A 153 -8.11 -11.88 -4.40
CA THR A 153 -9.00 -10.73 -4.42
C THR A 153 -9.31 -10.31 -5.86
N LYS A 154 -10.32 -9.44 -6.03
CA LYS A 154 -10.55 -8.76 -7.32
C LYS A 154 -9.55 -7.62 -7.56
N TYR A 155 -8.61 -7.41 -6.64
CA TYR A 155 -7.73 -6.26 -6.58
C TYR A 155 -6.31 -6.68 -6.96
N GLY A 156 -5.65 -5.86 -7.78
CA GLY A 156 -4.23 -6.02 -8.09
C GLY A 156 -3.33 -5.38 -7.02
N GLU A 157 -2.04 -5.62 -7.16
CA GLU A 157 -0.97 -5.07 -6.33
C GLU A 157 -1.03 -3.53 -6.19
N ASP A 158 -1.25 -2.82 -7.28
CA ASP A 158 -1.45 -1.36 -7.32
C ASP A 158 -2.56 -0.89 -6.36
N LEU A 159 -3.67 -1.63 -6.32
CA LEU A 159 -4.80 -1.30 -5.48
C LEU A 159 -4.58 -1.72 -4.03
N PHE A 160 -3.82 -2.80 -3.78
CA PHE A 160 -3.32 -3.11 -2.44
C PHE A 160 -2.51 -1.94 -1.87
N PHE A 161 -1.57 -1.39 -2.65
CA PHE A 161 -0.69 -0.33 -2.16
C PHE A 161 -1.35 1.04 -1.99
N SER A 162 -2.43 1.31 -2.71
CA SER A 162 -3.26 2.48 -2.39
C SER A 162 -3.92 2.32 -1.02
N ILE A 163 -4.61 1.22 -0.75
CA ILE A 163 -5.34 1.05 0.53
C ILE A 163 -4.46 0.68 1.73
N LEU A 164 -3.15 0.48 1.51
CA LEU A 164 -2.19 0.00 2.50
C LEU A 164 -2.21 0.78 3.83
N SER A 165 -2.43 2.10 3.73
CA SER A 165 -2.41 3.04 4.84
C SER A 165 -3.80 3.47 5.32
N CYS A 166 -4.88 2.82 4.87
CA CYS A 166 -6.24 3.20 5.24
C CYS A 166 -6.58 2.83 6.68
N ASN A 167 -6.53 1.53 6.99
CA ASN A 167 -6.96 1.00 8.27
C ASN A 167 -6.39 -0.40 8.52
N GLY A 168 -6.55 -0.87 9.75
CA GLY A 168 -6.38 -2.28 10.07
C GLY A 168 -6.17 -2.53 11.55
N TYR A 169 -6.08 -3.80 11.91
CA TYR A 169 -5.78 -4.25 13.24
C TYR A 169 -4.54 -5.14 13.21
N ILE A 170 -3.49 -4.75 13.92
CA ILE A 170 -2.24 -5.52 13.99
C ILE A 170 -2.10 -6.22 15.34
N SER A 171 -1.90 -7.54 15.32
CA SER A 171 -1.68 -8.36 16.51
C SER A 171 -0.35 -9.09 16.44
N LYS A 172 0.31 -9.25 17.59
CA LYS A 172 1.68 -9.77 17.70
C LYS A 172 1.72 -10.87 18.75
N CYS A 173 2.23 -12.04 18.40
CA CYS A 173 2.38 -13.16 19.33
C CYS A 173 3.66 -13.93 19.03
N SER A 174 4.55 -14.06 20.03
CA SER A 174 5.75 -14.91 19.96
C SER A 174 6.66 -14.70 18.72
N GLY A 175 6.72 -13.48 18.20
CA GLY A 175 7.53 -13.14 17.01
C GLY A 175 6.76 -13.20 15.69
N GLU A 176 5.58 -13.81 15.67
CA GLU A 176 4.65 -13.73 14.55
C GLU A 176 3.82 -12.44 14.63
N VAL A 177 3.40 -11.95 13.47
CA VAL A 177 2.49 -10.81 13.34
C VAL A 177 1.35 -11.16 12.39
N ARG A 178 0.15 -10.70 12.75
CA ARG A 178 -1.07 -10.83 11.98
C ARG A 178 -1.65 -9.44 11.79
N TRP A 179 -1.84 -9.03 10.54
CA TRP A 179 -2.44 -7.74 10.22
C TRP A 179 -3.74 -7.96 9.46
N LEU A 180 -4.85 -7.65 10.13
CA LEU A 180 -6.19 -7.73 9.58
C LEU A 180 -6.56 -6.37 9.00
N PHE A 181 -6.93 -6.32 7.73
CA PHE A 181 -7.30 -5.07 7.04
C PHE A 181 -8.55 -5.29 6.18
N SER A 182 -8.99 -4.27 5.47
CA SER A 182 -10.26 -4.28 4.74
C SER A 182 -10.42 -5.43 3.75
N GLU A 183 -9.32 -5.96 3.22
CA GLU A 183 -9.36 -7.04 2.22
C GLU A 183 -9.03 -8.43 2.73
N GLY A 184 -8.43 -8.54 3.90
CA GLY A 184 -8.00 -9.84 4.37
C GLY A 184 -7.14 -9.81 5.61
N LEU A 185 -6.49 -10.93 5.85
CA LEU A 185 -5.52 -11.14 6.90
C LEU A 185 -4.16 -11.45 6.29
N ALA A 186 -3.18 -10.59 6.58
CA ALA A 186 -1.78 -10.82 6.30
C ALA A 186 -1.12 -11.56 7.48
N PHE A 187 -0.37 -12.61 7.16
CA PHE A 187 0.50 -13.30 8.10
C PHE A 187 1.94 -12.90 7.83
N GLY A 188 2.70 -12.82 8.91
CA GLY A 188 4.10 -12.47 8.83
C GLY A 188 4.83 -12.68 10.14
N TYR A 189 6.01 -12.11 10.21
CA TYR A 189 6.84 -12.15 11.39
C TYR A 189 7.53 -10.81 11.63
N LYS A 190 7.99 -10.62 12.87
CA LYS A 190 8.80 -9.47 13.24
C LYS A 190 10.27 -9.76 12.95
N TYR A 191 10.88 -8.97 12.07
CA TYR A 191 12.31 -9.00 11.82
C TYR A 191 12.95 -7.72 12.37
N CYS A 192 13.75 -7.85 13.44
CA CYS A 192 14.27 -6.72 14.21
C CYS A 192 13.15 -5.78 14.69
N LYS A 193 12.99 -4.61 14.07
CA LYS A 193 11.93 -3.62 14.40
C LYS A 193 10.83 -3.55 13.35
N PHE A 194 10.89 -4.37 12.31
CA PHE A 194 10.01 -4.31 11.15
C PHE A 194 9.07 -5.51 11.08
N TYR A 195 8.01 -5.38 10.29
CA TYR A 195 7.12 -6.50 9.94
C TYR A 195 7.41 -6.96 8.53
N VAL A 196 7.46 -8.28 8.33
CA VAL A 196 7.58 -8.90 7.02
C VAL A 196 6.37 -9.80 6.83
N PHE A 197 5.55 -9.52 5.82
CA PHE A 197 4.36 -10.27 5.48
C PHE A 197 4.63 -11.20 4.29
N ASP A 198 4.31 -12.47 4.47
CA ASP A 198 4.65 -13.55 3.54
C ASP A 198 3.46 -14.37 3.05
N ARG A 199 2.30 -14.25 3.71
CA ARG A 199 1.09 -14.98 3.33
C ARG A 199 -0.15 -14.13 3.53
N PHE A 200 -1.18 -14.45 2.76
CA PHE A 200 -2.45 -13.73 2.75
C PHE A 200 -3.63 -14.71 2.77
N THR A 201 -4.75 -14.28 3.34
CA THR A 201 -6.05 -14.93 3.20
C THR A 201 -7.15 -13.87 3.17
N ASP A 202 -8.17 -14.05 2.34
CA ASP A 202 -9.34 -13.18 2.22
C ASP A 202 -10.56 -13.67 3.04
N GLN A 203 -10.39 -14.75 3.82
CA GLN A 203 -11.46 -15.39 4.60
C GLN A 203 -12.03 -14.53 5.74
N ILE A 204 -11.31 -13.49 6.16
CA ILE A 204 -11.70 -12.56 7.21
C ILE A 204 -11.29 -11.15 6.81
N LYS A 205 -12.14 -10.16 7.09
CA LYS A 205 -11.91 -8.76 6.74
C LYS A 205 -12.16 -7.87 7.95
N TYR A 206 -11.35 -6.82 8.09
CA TYR A 206 -11.55 -5.75 9.06
C TYR A 206 -12.61 -4.76 8.56
N GLN A 207 -13.46 -4.25 9.47
CA GLN A 207 -14.53 -3.32 9.08
C GLN A 207 -14.29 -1.87 9.54
N GLY A 208 -13.13 -1.56 10.15
CA GLY A 208 -12.86 -0.20 10.66
C GLY A 208 -13.71 0.17 11.87
N GLU A 209 -14.05 -0.81 12.70
CA GLU A 209 -14.86 -0.59 13.90
C GLU A 209 -14.09 0.12 15.02
N GLU A 210 -14.79 0.88 15.88
CA GLU A 210 -14.16 1.57 17.01
C GLU A 210 -13.54 0.55 17.99
N LEU A 211 -12.22 0.63 18.18
CA LEU A 211 -11.48 -0.39 18.93
C LEU A 211 -11.54 -0.22 20.46
N THR A 212 -12.60 -0.77 21.05
CA THR A 212 -12.68 -0.95 22.52
C THR A 212 -11.75 -2.06 23.02
N ASP A 213 -11.40 -2.05 24.31
CA ASP A 213 -10.52 -3.07 24.89
C ASP A 213 -11.08 -4.50 24.78
N ASP A 214 -12.40 -4.67 24.85
CA ASP A 214 -13.02 -5.98 24.70
C ASP A 214 -13.03 -6.45 23.24
N MET A 215 -13.21 -5.54 22.29
CA MET A 215 -13.10 -5.85 20.87
C MET A 215 -11.67 -6.22 20.48
N LYS A 216 -10.65 -5.54 21.01
CA LYS A 216 -9.24 -5.91 20.80
C LYS A 216 -8.96 -7.35 21.26
N LYS A 217 -9.47 -7.74 22.44
CA LYS A 217 -9.34 -9.12 22.94
C LYS A 217 -10.05 -10.14 22.04
N GLU A 218 -11.24 -9.80 21.54
CA GLU A 218 -11.98 -10.67 20.62
C GLU A 218 -11.23 -10.84 19.29
N LEU A 219 -10.72 -9.75 18.73
CA LEU A 219 -9.90 -9.77 17.51
C LEU A 219 -8.62 -10.58 17.74
N ASP A 220 -7.89 -10.36 18.83
CA ASP A 220 -6.70 -11.16 19.17
C ASP A 220 -7.04 -12.65 19.27
N ASN A 221 -8.11 -13.00 20.00
CA ASN A 221 -8.54 -14.38 20.15
C ASN A 221 -8.88 -15.01 18.80
N ARG A 222 -9.66 -14.31 17.97
CA ARG A 222 -10.03 -14.76 16.63
C ARG A 222 -8.80 -14.93 15.74
N LEU A 223 -7.90 -13.96 15.76
CA LEU A 223 -6.70 -13.99 14.94
C LEU A 223 -5.82 -15.17 15.31
N TRP A 224 -5.60 -15.48 16.59
CA TRP A 224 -4.62 -16.50 16.99
C TRP A 224 -5.19 -17.91 17.22
N ASN A 225 -6.49 -18.05 17.50
CA ASN A 225 -7.10 -19.34 17.85
C ASN A 225 -8.04 -19.90 16.76
N THR A 226 -7.97 -19.34 15.56
CA THR A 226 -8.67 -19.85 14.36
C THR A 226 -7.63 -20.41 13.38
N GLU A 227 -7.93 -21.55 12.75
CA GLU A 227 -7.19 -22.06 11.61
C GLU A 227 -7.67 -21.32 10.34
N TRP A 228 -6.73 -20.76 9.58
CA TRP A 228 -6.96 -19.93 8.40
C TRP A 228 -6.40 -20.59 7.14
#